data_AF-A0A5C7W1P8-F1
#
_entry.id   AF-A0A5C7W1P8-F1
#
_cell.length_a   1.000
_cell.length_b   1.000
_cell.length_c   1.000
_cell.angle_alpha   90.00
_cell.angle_beta   90.00
_cell.angle_gamma   90.00
#
_symmetry.space_group_name_H-M   'P 1'
#
loop_
_entity.id
_entity.type
_entity.pdbx_description
1 polymer ?
#
loop_
_entity_poly.entity_id
_entity_poly.type
_entity_poly.pdbx_seq_one_letter_code
_entity_poly.pdbx_strand_id
1 'polypeptide(L)'
;MATIVINTKIGSAKGGISRIWLEGQKLLCAGVRIGQKYVLRADEQAKRFELVPGENKDESRAFTVSKRERNGVVTPLLEIRTDLIAAFFEGCEKVRVAIRNGRIVVSALLVDMKIKERVDRLKRKLAAKEKLATGSLFSGGGVLDKALHSGLMAAGLAAFIQVGVEAVSEYIDSSLCVFRSS
;
A
#
# COMPACT_ATOMS: atom_id res chain seq x y z
N MET A 1 -24.43 0.52 -10.56
CA MET A 1 -23.80 1.76 -10.04
C MET A 1 -22.31 1.53 -9.89
N ALA A 2 -21.47 2.46 -10.34
CA ALA A 2 -20.02 2.27 -10.41
C ALA A 2 -19.33 2.59 -9.07
N THR A 3 -18.46 1.69 -8.62
CA THR A 3 -17.52 1.96 -7.51
C THR A 3 -16.29 2.63 -8.10
N ILE A 4 -15.91 3.78 -7.56
CA ILE A 4 -14.69 4.48 -7.99
C ILE A 4 -13.60 4.22 -6.95
N VAL A 5 -12.42 3.83 -7.43
CA VAL A 5 -11.23 3.63 -6.61
C VAL A 5 -10.19 4.67 -6.99
N ILE A 6 -9.68 5.41 -6.01
CA ILE A 6 -8.69 6.46 -6.17
C ILE A 6 -7.52 6.13 -5.26
N ASN A 7 -6.33 6.03 -5.83
CA ASN A 7 -5.10 6.00 -5.03
C ASN A 7 -4.63 7.45 -4.88
N THR A 8 -4.46 7.90 -3.64
CA THR A 8 -4.05 9.27 -3.34
C THR A 8 -2.91 9.27 -2.34
N LYS A 9 -2.03 10.26 -2.44
CA LYS A 9 -0.95 10.46 -1.48
C LYS A 9 -1.53 11.00 -0.17
N ILE A 10 -0.93 10.60 0.94
CA ILE A 10 -1.13 11.27 2.22
C ILE A 10 -0.29 12.55 2.18
N GLY A 11 -0.95 13.70 2.30
CA GLY A 11 -0.29 15.00 2.41
C GLY A 11 -0.24 15.48 3.86
N SER A 12 0.47 16.58 4.09
CA SER A 12 0.48 17.26 5.39
C SER A 12 -0.28 18.59 5.29
N ALA A 13 -1.08 18.91 6.31
CA ALA A 13 -1.76 20.19 6.49
C ALA A 13 -0.93 21.14 7.39
N LYS A 14 -1.39 22.38 7.57
CA LYS A 14 -0.82 23.30 8.57
C LYS A 14 -0.92 22.65 9.96
N GLY A 15 0.19 22.65 10.71
CA GLY A 15 0.27 22.03 12.03
C GLY A 15 0.70 20.55 12.03
N GLY A 16 1.15 19.99 10.91
CA GLY A 16 1.71 18.62 10.84
C GLY A 16 0.65 17.51 10.77
N ILE A 17 -0.64 17.86 10.76
CA ILE A 17 -1.75 16.90 10.69
C ILE A 17 -1.79 16.26 9.30
N SER A 18 -1.87 14.93 9.27
CA SER A 18 -2.00 14.16 8.03
C SER A 18 -3.35 14.42 7.37
N ARG A 19 -3.34 14.58 6.03
CA ARG A 19 -4.53 14.88 5.24
C ARG A 19 -4.63 14.05 3.97
N ILE A 20 -5.87 13.84 3.54
CA ILE A 20 -6.20 13.29 2.23
C ILE A 20 -6.97 14.34 1.44
N TRP A 21 -6.49 14.61 0.22
CA TRP A 21 -7.09 15.57 -0.70
C TRP A 21 -7.78 14.84 -1.85
N LEU A 22 -9.09 15.05 -2.00
CA LEU A 22 -9.90 14.44 -3.06
C LEU A 22 -10.59 15.52 -3.88
N GLU A 23 -10.38 15.52 -5.19
CA GLU A 23 -11.03 16.47 -6.10
C GLU A 23 -11.42 15.83 -7.44
N GLY A 24 -12.32 16.52 -8.14
CA GLY A 24 -12.67 16.25 -9.54
C GLY A 24 -14.07 15.69 -9.77
N GLN A 25 -14.52 15.68 -11.03
CA GLN A 25 -15.88 15.26 -11.42
C GLN A 25 -16.20 13.79 -11.08
N LYS A 26 -15.18 12.92 -11.00
CA LYS A 26 -15.33 11.53 -10.56
C LYS A 26 -16.06 11.40 -9.22
N LEU A 27 -15.88 12.35 -8.30
CA LEU A 27 -16.58 12.35 -7.01
C LEU A 27 -18.10 12.54 -7.19
N LEU A 28 -18.54 13.41 -8.10
CA LEU A 28 -19.96 13.57 -8.44
C LEU A 28 -20.56 12.26 -8.98
N CYS A 29 -19.85 11.60 -9.89
CA CYS A 29 -20.27 10.31 -10.46
C CYS A 29 -20.41 9.21 -9.40
N ALA A 30 -19.60 9.27 -8.34
CA ALA A 30 -19.65 8.31 -7.23
C ALA A 30 -20.68 8.67 -6.15
N GLY A 31 -21.43 9.77 -6.30
CA GLY A 31 -22.48 10.20 -5.38
C GLY A 31 -22.05 11.19 -4.30
N VAL A 32 -20.86 11.79 -4.43
CA VAL A 32 -20.37 12.84 -3.51
C VAL A 32 -20.78 14.20 -4.07
N ARG A 33 -21.70 14.89 -3.40
CA ARG A 33 -22.22 16.21 -3.81
C ARG A 33 -21.60 17.36 -3.02
N ILE A 34 -21.55 18.54 -3.63
CA ILE A 34 -21.11 19.78 -2.98
C ILE A 34 -22.08 20.13 -1.85
N GLY A 35 -21.56 20.55 -0.69
CA GLY A 35 -22.33 20.86 0.51
C GLY A 35 -22.71 19.65 1.36
N GLN A 36 -22.42 18.43 0.89
CA GLN A 36 -22.71 17.21 1.64
C GLN A 36 -21.80 17.11 2.87
N LYS A 37 -22.41 16.77 4.01
CA LYS A 37 -21.71 16.52 5.27
C LYS A 37 -21.49 15.02 5.47
N TYR A 38 -20.37 14.69 6.10
CA TYR A 38 -19.97 13.33 6.39
C TYR A 38 -19.63 13.14 7.86
N VAL A 39 -19.97 11.96 8.37
CA VAL A 39 -19.60 11.46 9.69
C VAL A 39 -18.52 10.40 9.54
N LEU A 40 -17.47 10.51 10.34
CA LEU A 40 -16.36 9.57 10.38
C LEU A 40 -16.68 8.37 11.25
N ARG A 41 -16.48 7.16 10.72
CA ARG A 41 -16.55 5.90 11.44
C ARG A 41 -15.22 5.19 11.28
N ALA A 42 -14.55 4.94 12.39
CA ALA A 42 -13.29 4.20 12.41
C ALA A 42 -13.56 2.71 12.65
N ASP A 43 -12.79 1.86 11.98
CA ASP A 43 -12.73 0.42 12.21
C ASP A 43 -11.27 0.10 12.54
N GLU A 44 -10.96 0.06 13.84
CA GLU A 44 -9.60 -0.14 14.35
C GLU A 44 -9.06 -1.54 14.02
N GLN A 45 -9.92 -2.56 14.02
CA GLN A 45 -9.53 -3.93 13.70
C GLN A 45 -9.06 -4.04 12.24
N ALA A 46 -9.79 -3.44 11.31
CA ALA A 46 -9.44 -3.45 9.90
C ALA A 46 -8.50 -2.30 9.48
N LYS A 47 -8.06 -1.45 10.42
CA LYS A 47 -7.23 -0.25 10.19
C LYS A 47 -7.73 0.59 9.01
N ARG A 48 -9.04 0.85 8.99
CA ARG A 48 -9.70 1.65 7.94
C ARG A 48 -10.70 2.60 8.58
N PHE A 49 -11.07 3.64 7.85
CA PHE A 49 -12.17 4.49 8.26
C PHE A 49 -13.09 4.80 7.10
N GLU A 50 -14.34 5.07 7.44
CA GLU A 50 -15.42 5.35 6.50
C GLU A 50 -16.02 6.73 6.78
N LEU A 51 -16.29 7.48 5.72
CA LEU A 51 -17.11 8.67 5.76
C LEU A 51 -18.49 8.30 5.23
N VAL A 52 -19.49 8.37 6.11
CA VAL A 52 -20.88 8.09 5.79
C VAL A 52 -21.63 9.43 5.69
N PRO A 53 -22.44 9.64 4.64
CA PRO A 53 -23.30 10.82 4.55
C PRO A 53 -24.18 10.96 5.78
N GLY A 54 -24.14 12.13 6.43
CA GLY A 54 -24.94 12.40 7.62
C GLY A 54 -24.57 13.73 8.24
N GLU A 55 -25.50 14.27 9.02
CA GLU A 55 -25.22 15.44 9.85
C GLU A 55 -24.45 15.00 11.09
N ASN A 56 -23.26 15.55 11.26
CA ASN A 56 -22.52 15.35 12.48
C ASN A 56 -23.13 16.28 13.56
N LYS A 57 -23.50 15.73 14.72
CA LYS A 57 -23.96 16.55 15.86
C LYS A 57 -22.82 17.36 16.48
N ASP A 58 -21.58 16.97 16.17
CA ASP A 58 -20.36 17.62 16.62
C ASP A 58 -19.74 18.39 15.43
N GLU A 59 -19.96 19.70 15.40
CA GLU A 59 -19.49 20.59 14.33
C GLU A 59 -17.95 20.57 14.17
N SER A 60 -17.23 20.20 15.23
CA SER A 60 -15.77 20.15 15.27
C SER A 60 -15.14 19.09 14.34
N ARG A 61 -15.91 18.07 13.94
CA ARG A 61 -15.46 16.94 13.10
C ARG A 61 -16.31 16.72 11.85
N ALA A 62 -17.09 17.71 11.44
CA ALA A 62 -17.93 17.61 10.26
C ALA A 62 -17.11 17.80 8.97
N PHE A 63 -16.93 16.72 8.19
CA PHE A 63 -16.27 16.81 6.88
C PHE A 63 -17.29 17.30 5.85
N THR A 64 -17.11 18.53 5.36
CA THR A 64 -17.99 19.16 4.39
C THR A 64 -17.33 19.18 3.01
N VAL A 65 -18.07 18.78 1.98
CA VAL A 65 -17.60 18.85 0.58
C VAL A 65 -17.69 20.29 0.10
N SER A 66 -16.55 20.90 -0.14
CA SER A 66 -16.42 22.24 -0.72
C SER A 66 -16.54 22.21 -2.24
N LYS A 67 -16.73 23.38 -2.84
CA LYS A 67 -16.63 23.58 -4.30
C LYS A 67 -15.25 24.10 -4.67
N ARG A 68 -14.73 23.65 -5.81
CA ARG A 68 -13.56 24.22 -6.45
C ARG A 68 -13.89 24.51 -7.91
N GLU A 69 -13.70 25.75 -8.33
CA GLU A 69 -13.88 26.17 -9.71
C GLU A 69 -12.51 26.28 -10.39
N ARG A 70 -12.39 25.68 -11.57
CA ARG A 70 -11.21 25.81 -12.43
C ARG A 70 -11.66 25.88 -13.87
N ASN A 71 -11.27 26.94 -14.58
CA ASN A 71 -11.62 27.18 -15.98
C ASN A 71 -13.16 27.11 -16.24
N GLY A 72 -13.97 27.66 -15.33
CA GLY A 72 -15.44 27.62 -15.41
C GLY A 72 -16.09 26.28 -15.07
N VAL A 73 -15.31 25.24 -14.75
CA VAL A 73 -15.83 23.94 -14.32
C VAL A 73 -15.85 23.87 -12.79
N VAL A 74 -17.05 23.74 -12.21
CA VAL A 74 -17.24 23.52 -10.78
C VAL A 74 -17.08 22.04 -10.46
N THR A 75 -16.16 21.71 -9.56
CA THR A 75 -15.88 20.35 -9.11
C THR A 75 -15.99 20.25 -7.60
N PRO A 76 -16.43 19.10 -7.07
CA PRO A 76 -16.40 18.85 -5.63
C PRO A 76 -14.94 18.69 -5.16
N LEU A 77 -14.70 19.22 -3.97
CA LEU A 77 -13.44 19.15 -3.25
C LEU A 77 -13.72 18.66 -1.83
N LEU A 78 -13.06 17.58 -1.43
CA LEU A 78 -13.12 17.06 -0.08
C LEU A 78 -11.71 16.96 0.49
N GLU A 79 -11.49 17.63 1.62
CA GLU A 79 -10.27 17.52 2.39
C GLU A 79 -10.58 16.78 3.70
N ILE A 80 -9.89 15.67 3.93
CA ILE A 80 -10.05 14.83 5.12
C ILE A 80 -8.82 15.03 5.98
N ARG A 81 -8.97 15.73 7.11
CA ARG A 81 -7.92 15.93 8.12
C ARG A 81 -8.30 15.16 9.38
N THR A 82 -7.51 14.18 9.78
CA THR A 82 -7.76 13.40 10.99
C THR A 82 -6.47 12.71 11.45
N ASP A 83 -6.31 12.60 12.77
CA ASP A 83 -5.19 11.91 13.40
C ASP A 83 -5.23 10.40 13.12
N LEU A 84 -6.41 9.86 12.76
CA LEU A 84 -6.57 8.46 12.36
C LEU A 84 -5.76 8.12 11.10
N ILE A 85 -5.51 9.10 10.21
CA ILE A 85 -4.66 8.85 9.03
C ILE A 85 -3.24 8.52 9.48
N ALA A 86 -2.70 9.28 10.43
CA ALA A 86 -1.38 9.01 10.99
C ALA A 86 -1.36 7.69 11.77
N ALA A 87 -2.38 7.43 12.60
CA ALA A 87 -2.46 6.23 13.42
C ALA A 87 -2.62 4.93 12.61
N PHE A 88 -3.47 4.92 11.58
CA PHE A 88 -3.73 3.70 10.79
C PHE A 88 -2.73 3.49 9.65
N PHE A 89 -2.17 4.56 9.10
CA PHE A 89 -1.35 4.51 7.89
C PHE A 89 0.10 4.96 8.10
N GLU A 90 0.62 4.78 9.31
CA GLU A 90 2.01 5.12 9.63
C GLU A 90 3.02 4.40 8.72
N GLY A 91 3.82 5.19 8.00
CA GLY A 91 4.81 4.71 7.04
C GLY A 91 4.24 4.36 5.66
N CYS A 92 2.97 4.64 5.38
CA CYS A 92 2.41 4.56 4.03
C CYS A 92 2.48 5.94 3.35
N GLU A 93 2.92 5.98 2.09
CA GLU A 93 2.90 7.22 1.30
C GLU A 93 1.53 7.46 0.63
N LYS A 94 0.81 6.38 0.36
CA LYS A 94 -0.44 6.37 -0.40
C LYS A 94 -1.52 5.57 0.31
N VAL A 95 -2.76 5.99 0.09
CA VAL A 95 -3.96 5.30 0.56
C VAL A 95 -4.88 5.02 -0.61
N ARG A 96 -5.67 3.95 -0.45
CA ARG A 96 -6.74 3.60 -1.37
C ARG A 96 -8.05 4.18 -0.83
N VAL A 97 -8.69 5.00 -1.65
CA VAL A 97 -10.01 5.57 -1.37
C VAL A 97 -11.02 4.95 -2.31
N ALA A 98 -11.97 4.20 -1.77
CA ALA A 98 -13.07 3.62 -2.52
C ALA A 98 -14.36 4.40 -2.23
N ILE A 99 -15.07 4.80 -3.28
CA ILE A 99 -16.30 5.57 -3.17
C ILE A 99 -17.44 4.77 -3.80
N ARG A 100 -18.50 4.55 -3.03
CA ARG A 100 -19.69 3.83 -3.47
C ARG A 100 -20.94 4.47 -2.87
N ASN A 101 -21.84 4.96 -3.74
CA ASN A 101 -23.10 5.60 -3.35
C ASN A 101 -22.90 6.72 -2.31
N GLY A 102 -21.91 7.58 -2.55
CA GLY A 102 -21.51 8.65 -1.64
C GLY A 102 -20.73 8.19 -0.41
N ARG A 103 -20.72 6.90 -0.04
CA ARG A 103 -19.89 6.41 1.07
C ARG A 103 -18.43 6.32 0.63
N ILE A 104 -17.53 6.89 1.44
CA ILE A 104 -16.10 6.92 1.15
C ILE A 104 -15.39 6.03 2.16
N VAL A 105 -14.70 5.00 1.69
CA VAL A 105 -13.90 4.10 2.52
C VAL A 105 -12.43 4.35 2.22
N VAL A 106 -11.66 4.68 3.25
CA VAL A 106 -10.21 4.86 3.15
C VAL A 106 -9.53 3.68 3.81
N SER A 107 -8.69 3.00 3.05
CA SER A 107 -7.90 1.85 3.50
C SER A 107 -6.45 1.98 3.07
N ALA A 108 -5.55 1.32 3.80
CA ALA A 108 -4.16 1.20 3.39
C ALA A 108 -4.06 0.50 2.03
N LEU A 109 -3.06 0.88 1.23
CA LEU A 109 -2.76 0.12 0.04
C LEU A 109 -2.17 -1.23 0.48
N LEU A 110 -2.84 -2.34 0.13
CA LEU A 110 -2.37 -3.70 0.47
C LEU A 110 -0.92 -3.95 0.02
N VAL A 111 -0.48 -3.29 -1.05
CA VAL A 111 0.89 -3.36 -1.56
C VAL A 111 1.89 -2.77 -0.57
N ASP A 112 1.62 -1.58 -0.04
CA ASP A 112 2.53 -0.88 0.88
C ASP A 112 2.66 -1.64 2.21
N MET A 113 1.53 -2.18 2.72
CA MET A 113 1.56 -3.04 3.90
C MET A 113 2.39 -4.32 3.68
N LYS A 114 2.23 -4.96 2.51
CA LYS A 114 3.03 -6.15 2.15
C LYS A 114 4.50 -5.82 1.96
N ILE A 115 4.85 -4.64 1.44
CA ILE A 115 6.25 -4.22 1.31
C ILE A 115 6.88 -4.02 2.69
N LYS A 116 6.21 -3.29 3.59
CA LYS A 116 6.68 -3.08 4.96
C LYS A 116 6.89 -4.42 5.70
N GLU A 117 5.89 -5.30 5.65
CA GLU A 117 5.97 -6.64 6.25
C GLU A 117 7.14 -7.47 5.67
N ARG A 118 7.35 -7.44 4.34
CA ARG A 118 8.47 -8.13 3.69
C ARG A 118 9.83 -7.59 4.14
N VAL A 119 9.98 -6.27 4.24
CA VAL A 119 11.22 -5.62 4.69
C VAL A 119 11.49 -5.95 6.16
N ASP A 120 10.49 -5.84 7.03
CA ASP A 120 10.62 -6.15 8.46
C ASP A 120 10.92 -7.63 8.70
N ARG A 121 10.33 -8.52 7.89
CA ARG A 121 10.66 -9.95 7.90
C ARG A 121 12.11 -10.20 7.47
N LEU A 122 12.59 -9.56 6.41
CA LEU A 122 13.98 -9.69 5.96
C LEU A 122 14.96 -9.18 7.01
N LYS A 123 14.71 -8.00 7.61
CA LYS A 123 15.54 -7.43 8.67
C LYS A 123 15.65 -8.37 9.88
N ARG A 124 14.52 -8.96 10.31
CA ARG A 124 14.52 -9.96 11.40
C ARG A 124 15.37 -11.17 11.05
N LYS A 125 15.24 -11.72 9.85
CA LYS A 125 16.05 -12.86 9.39
C LYS A 125 17.54 -12.55 9.34
N LEU A 126 17.91 -11.36 8.85
CA LEU A 126 19.30 -10.90 8.82
C LEU A 126 19.87 -10.75 10.23
N ALA A 127 19.13 -10.13 11.15
CA ALA A 127 19.56 -9.97 12.54
C ALA A 127 19.70 -11.32 13.27
N ALA A 128 18.81 -12.26 13.01
CA ALA A 128 18.83 -13.61 13.57
C ALA A 128 19.78 -14.58 12.84
N LYS A 129 20.45 -14.13 11.76
CA LYS A 129 21.26 -14.97 10.86
C LYS A 129 20.53 -16.21 10.34
N GLU A 130 19.21 -16.11 10.15
CA GLU A 130 18.39 -17.17 9.59
C GLU A 130 18.69 -17.37 8.10
N LYS A 131 18.56 -18.62 7.63
CA LYS A 131 18.70 -18.95 6.22
C LYS A 131 17.73 -18.13 5.35
N LEU A 132 18.25 -17.42 4.36
CA LEU A 132 17.47 -16.64 3.41
C LEU A 132 17.01 -17.51 2.25
N ALA A 133 15.69 -17.54 2.01
CA ALA A 133 15.14 -18.19 0.84
C ALA A 133 15.28 -17.27 -0.37
N THR A 134 15.96 -17.74 -1.41
CA THR A 134 16.16 -17.02 -2.68
C THR A 134 15.43 -17.71 -3.82
N GLY A 135 15.11 -16.94 -4.85
CA GLY A 135 14.61 -17.46 -6.13
C GLY A 135 15.62 -17.19 -7.22
N SER A 136 15.93 -18.20 -8.02
CA SER A 136 16.76 -18.06 -9.22
C SER A 136 15.87 -17.96 -10.44
N LEU A 137 16.02 -16.88 -11.20
CA LEU A 137 15.29 -16.66 -12.44
C LEU A 137 16.30 -16.74 -13.60
N PHE A 138 16.01 -17.60 -14.57
CA PHE A 138 16.94 -17.92 -15.68
C PHE A 138 18.25 -18.51 -15.16
N SER A 139 18.12 -19.57 -14.34
CA SER A 139 19.24 -20.12 -13.58
C SER A 139 20.39 -20.63 -14.45
N GLY A 140 20.12 -21.03 -15.70
CA GLY A 140 21.09 -21.63 -16.60
C GLY A 140 21.81 -22.78 -15.90
N GLY A 141 23.13 -22.87 -16.05
CA GLY A 141 23.96 -23.84 -15.33
C GLY A 141 24.17 -23.59 -13.83
N GLY A 142 23.50 -22.60 -13.21
CA GLY A 142 23.59 -22.32 -11.78
C GLY A 142 24.87 -21.61 -11.32
N VAL A 143 25.66 -21.04 -12.24
CA VAL A 143 26.94 -20.37 -11.90
C VAL A 143 26.71 -19.13 -11.04
N LEU A 144 25.76 -18.28 -11.43
CA LEU A 144 25.41 -17.05 -10.68
C LEU A 144 24.90 -17.38 -9.28
N ASP A 145 24.03 -18.38 -9.19
CA ASP A 145 23.47 -18.89 -7.95
C ASP A 145 24.56 -19.36 -6.99
N LYS A 146 25.54 -20.12 -7.49
CA LYS A 146 26.67 -20.58 -6.69
C LYS A 146 27.54 -19.42 -6.21
N ALA A 147 27.81 -18.44 -7.08
CA ALA A 147 28.59 -17.26 -6.71
C ALA A 147 27.88 -16.43 -5.65
N LEU A 148 26.57 -16.23 -5.79
CA LEU A 148 25.74 -15.50 -4.82
C LEU A 148 25.70 -16.23 -3.47
N HIS A 149 25.52 -17.55 -3.47
CA HIS A 149 25.54 -18.34 -2.24
C HIS A 149 26.89 -18.25 -1.53
N SER A 150 28.00 -18.42 -2.26
CA SER A 150 29.35 -18.29 -1.71
C SER A 150 29.62 -16.89 -1.14
N GLY A 151 29.17 -15.83 -1.84
CA GLY A 151 29.32 -14.46 -1.37
C GLY A 151 28.51 -14.16 -0.10
N LEU A 152 27.27 -14.63 -0.03
CA LEU A 152 26.44 -14.49 1.17
C LEU A 152 27.04 -15.27 2.36
N MET A 153 27.51 -16.49 2.12
CA MET A 153 28.17 -17.29 3.14
C MET A 153 29.45 -16.62 3.66
N ALA A 154 30.24 -16.02 2.78
CA ALA A 154 31.43 -15.24 3.18
C ALA A 154 31.05 -14.00 4.04
N ALA A 155 29.87 -13.42 3.80
CA ALA A 155 29.30 -12.36 4.64
C ALA A 155 28.62 -12.89 5.93
N GLY A 156 28.68 -14.18 6.20
CA GLY A 156 28.08 -14.82 7.39
C GLY A 156 26.57 -15.03 7.31
N LEU A 157 26.00 -14.98 6.09
CA LEU A 157 24.58 -15.19 5.83
C LEU A 157 24.39 -16.47 5.02
N ALA A 158 23.65 -17.42 5.57
CA ALA A 158 23.28 -18.61 4.82
C ALA A 158 22.06 -18.34 3.94
N ALA A 159 22.03 -18.89 2.73
CA ALA A 159 20.92 -18.76 1.79
C ALA A 159 20.63 -20.11 1.12
N PHE A 160 19.44 -20.30 0.57
CA PHE A 160 19.12 -21.49 -0.20
C PHE A 160 18.12 -21.14 -1.29
N ILE A 161 18.16 -21.90 -2.39
CA ILE A 161 17.30 -21.65 -3.55
C ILE A 161 16.00 -22.40 -3.36
N GLN A 162 14.92 -21.65 -3.13
CA GLN A 162 13.59 -22.21 -2.91
C GLN A 162 12.85 -22.45 -4.24
N VAL A 163 13.09 -21.60 -5.23
CA VAL A 163 12.46 -21.67 -6.55
C VAL A 163 13.52 -21.37 -7.61
N GLY A 164 13.72 -22.29 -8.54
CA GLY A 164 14.51 -22.06 -9.76
C GLY A 164 13.58 -22.04 -10.97
N VAL A 165 13.80 -21.09 -11.88
CA VAL A 165 13.05 -20.98 -13.14
C VAL A 165 14.04 -21.07 -14.30
N GLU A 166 13.87 -22.08 -15.14
CA GLU A 166 14.68 -22.32 -16.33
C GLU A 166 13.79 -22.84 -17.46
N ALA A 167 14.07 -22.39 -18.68
CA ALA A 167 13.31 -22.76 -19.87
C ALA A 167 13.98 -23.91 -20.64
N VAL A 168 15.30 -24.06 -20.53
CA VAL A 168 16.11 -25.04 -21.27
C VAL A 168 16.41 -26.23 -20.37
N SER A 169 15.94 -27.42 -20.77
CA SER A 169 15.95 -28.61 -19.90
C SER A 169 17.36 -29.09 -19.53
N GLU A 170 18.31 -28.94 -20.43
CA GLU A 170 19.72 -29.33 -20.23
C GLU A 170 20.38 -28.56 -19.07
N TYR A 171 19.93 -27.33 -18.84
CA TYR A 171 20.43 -26.49 -17.75
C TYR A 171 19.75 -26.77 -16.41
N ILE A 172 18.57 -27.40 -16.41
CA ILE A 172 17.87 -27.81 -15.19
C ILE A 172 18.71 -28.84 -14.42
N ASP A 173 19.22 -29.87 -15.10
CA ASP A 173 20.02 -30.91 -14.44
C ASP A 173 21.31 -30.35 -13.84
N SER A 174 21.95 -29.41 -14.54
CA SER A 174 23.16 -28.75 -14.06
C SER A 174 22.89 -27.83 -12.86
N SER A 175 21.80 -27.06 -12.89
CA SER A 175 21.41 -26.14 -11.80
C SER A 175 20.86 -26.87 -10.57
N LEU A 176 20.23 -28.04 -10.73
CA LEU A 176 19.74 -28.86 -9.61
C LEU A 176 20.86 -29.25 -8.63
N CYS A 177 22.06 -29.57 -9.15
CA CYS A 177 23.23 -29.83 -8.31
C CYS A 177 23.62 -28.61 -7.47
N VAL A 178 23.53 -27.41 -8.04
CA VAL A 178 23.80 -26.16 -7.32
C VAL A 178 22.75 -25.91 -6.25
N PHE A 179 21.47 -26.08 -6.59
CA PHE A 179 20.34 -25.84 -5.68
C PHE A 179 20.37 -26.73 -4.44
N ARG A 180 20.80 -27.99 -4.58
CA ARG A 180 20.94 -28.93 -3.45
C ARG A 180 22.16 -28.68 -2.58
N SER A 181 23.19 -28.02 -3.11
CA SER A 181 24.45 -27.73 -2.41
C SER A 181 24.43 -26.42 -1.60
N SER A 182 23.30 -25.72 -1.58
CA SER A 182 23.09 -24.40 -0.95
C SER A 182 22.28 -24.54 0.36
#